data_AF-A0A357HGL5-F1
#
_entry.id   AF-A0A357HGL5-F1
#
_cell.length_a   1.000
_cell.length_b   1.000
_cell.length_c   1.000
_cell.angle_alpha   90.00
_cell.angle_beta   90.00
_cell.angle_gamma   90.00
#
_symmetry.space_group_name_H-M   'P 1'
#
loop_
_entity.id
_entity.type
_entity.pdbx_description
1 polymer ?
#
loop_
_entity_poly.entity_id
_entity_poly.type
_entity_poly.pdbx_seq_one_letter_code
_entity_poly.pdbx_strand_id
1 'polypeptide(L)'
;MVQLQNVDTQLLEISELLGDLPVKVEELAKEEQQLKEDIDQRKSRIKEIDLKISKKDLQVKSLTVKIDKLKDQLFLVKTNKQYDALSQEIDYLKEELNNIELNELELLEEKDTLSSELEERENNLESLTEDLHKRKSNLESLIEESSEKKKNLETERSDIVKELSATVVSKYDRVFAARQGMAVVETLGTSCGGCGSIVPPQKIAELKQGTTLQSCDVCNRFLYWPAKKD
;
A
#
# COMPACT_ATOMS: atom_id res chain seq x y z
N MET A 1 15.68 -13.04 34.35
CA MET A 1 14.70 -11.96 34.03
C MET A 1 15.38 -10.65 33.60
N VAL A 2 16.42 -10.14 34.28
CA VAL A 2 17.16 -8.96 33.75
C VAL A 2 17.79 -9.28 32.38
N GLN A 3 18.41 -10.45 32.23
CA GLN A 3 18.91 -10.93 30.94
C GLN A 3 17.81 -11.03 29.87
N LEU A 4 16.64 -11.57 30.23
CA LEU A 4 15.46 -11.63 29.34
C LEU A 4 15.08 -10.23 28.84
N GLN A 5 15.03 -9.23 29.73
CA GLN A 5 14.79 -7.85 29.34
C GLN A 5 15.85 -7.31 28.40
N ASN A 6 17.14 -7.55 28.67
CA ASN A 6 18.20 -7.07 27.78
C ASN A 6 18.10 -7.67 26.37
N VAL A 7 17.72 -8.94 26.26
CA VAL A 7 17.49 -9.60 24.97
C VAL A 7 16.26 -9.00 24.27
N ASP A 8 15.14 -8.87 24.99
CA ASP A 8 13.90 -8.31 24.44
C ASP A 8 14.04 -6.82 24.07
N THR A 9 14.83 -6.04 24.81
CA THR A 9 15.15 -4.64 24.45
C THR A 9 15.94 -4.60 23.14
N GLN A 10 16.93 -5.47 22.95
CA GLN A 10 17.65 -5.53 21.67
C GLN A 10 16.77 -6.03 20.51
N LEU A 11 15.86 -6.97 20.77
CA LEU A 11 14.85 -7.39 19.78
C LEU A 11 13.88 -6.25 19.44
N LEU A 12 13.49 -5.45 20.43
CA LEU A 12 12.65 -4.27 20.24
C LEU A 12 13.40 -3.22 19.40
N GLU A 13 14.65 -2.90 19.72
CA GLU A 13 15.49 -1.99 18.93
C GLU A 13 15.60 -2.46 17.47
N ILE A 14 15.83 -3.75 17.22
CA ILE A 14 15.85 -4.32 15.85
C ILE A 14 14.50 -4.13 15.15
N SER A 15 13.39 -4.32 15.87
CA SER A 15 12.06 -4.09 15.29
C SER A 15 11.78 -2.61 15.00
N GLU A 16 12.26 -1.71 15.86
CA GLU A 16 12.13 -0.26 15.71
C GLU A 16 12.98 0.28 14.55
N LEU A 17 14.14 -0.34 14.27
CA LEU A 17 14.97 -0.02 13.09
C LEU A 17 14.19 -0.20 11.78
N LEU A 18 13.33 -1.21 11.71
CA LEU A 18 12.43 -1.41 10.57
C LEU A 18 11.24 -0.45 10.63
N GLY A 19 10.75 -0.16 11.83
CA GLY A 19 9.71 0.83 12.07
C GLY A 19 8.46 0.58 11.21
N ASP A 20 7.98 1.63 10.54
CA ASP A 20 6.85 1.57 9.62
C ASP A 20 7.25 1.34 8.15
N LEU A 21 8.55 1.17 7.87
CA LEU A 21 9.06 1.02 6.51
C LEU A 21 8.46 -0.20 5.76
N PRO A 22 8.31 -1.40 6.37
CA PRO A 22 7.66 -2.53 5.70
C PRO A 22 6.24 -2.23 5.25
N VAL A 23 5.45 -1.56 6.11
CA VAL A 23 4.06 -1.20 5.83
C VAL A 23 4.00 -0.20 4.68
N LYS A 24 4.86 0.83 4.70
CA LYS A 24 4.96 1.83 3.63
C LYS A 24 5.37 1.22 2.28
N VAL A 25 6.30 0.26 2.28
CA VAL A 25 6.70 -0.45 1.06
C VAL A 25 5.53 -1.26 0.51
N GLU A 26 4.74 -1.92 1.36
CA GLU A 26 3.55 -2.65 0.93
C GLU A 26 2.45 -1.73 0.38
N GLU A 27 2.23 -0.58 1.02
CA GLU A 27 1.28 0.44 0.54
C GLU A 27 1.68 0.99 -0.83
N LEU A 28 2.94 1.36 -1.01
CA LEU A 28 3.45 1.85 -2.29
C LEU A 28 3.41 0.77 -3.39
N ALA A 29 3.67 -0.49 -3.05
CA ALA A 29 3.55 -1.60 -3.99
C ALA A 29 2.10 -1.81 -4.45
N LYS A 30 1.11 -1.62 -3.55
CA LYS A 30 -0.31 -1.66 -3.92
C LYS A 30 -0.70 -0.49 -4.81
N GLU A 31 -0.22 0.70 -4.49
CA GLU A 31 -0.44 1.90 -5.31
C GLU A 31 0.16 1.73 -6.72
N GLU A 32 1.37 1.19 -6.81
CA GLU A 32 2.05 0.90 -8.09
C GLU A 32 1.24 -0.10 -8.94
N GLN A 33 0.73 -1.16 -8.30
CA GLN A 33 -0.10 -2.15 -8.96
C GLN A 33 -1.42 -1.56 -9.48
N GLN A 34 -2.11 -0.75 -8.66
CA GLN A 34 -3.36 -0.08 -9.07
C GLN A 34 -3.13 0.87 -10.23
N LEU A 35 -2.01 1.61 -10.22
CA LEU A 35 -1.65 2.53 -11.29
C LEU A 35 -1.33 1.80 -12.60
N LYS A 36 -0.63 0.65 -12.53
CA LYS A 36 -0.40 -0.22 -13.70
C LYS A 36 -1.71 -0.73 -14.29
N GLU A 37 -2.65 -1.16 -13.46
CA GLU A 37 -3.97 -1.62 -13.90
C GLU A 37 -4.78 -0.50 -14.58
N ASP A 38 -4.78 0.72 -14.03
CA ASP A 38 -5.43 1.89 -14.65
C ASP A 38 -4.81 2.22 -16.02
N ILE A 39 -3.48 2.22 -16.11
CA ILE A 39 -2.74 2.41 -17.38
C ILE A 39 -3.14 1.36 -18.43
N ASP A 40 -3.21 0.09 -18.04
CA ASP A 40 -3.57 -0.99 -18.97
C ASP A 40 -5.03 -0.91 -19.44
N GLN A 41 -5.94 -0.51 -18.54
CA GLN A 41 -7.35 -0.26 -18.89
C GLN A 41 -7.47 0.89 -19.90
N ARG A 42 -6.76 2.00 -19.68
CA ARG A 42 -6.74 3.16 -20.58
C ARG A 42 -6.15 2.82 -21.95
N LYS A 43 -5.03 2.10 -21.98
CA LYS A 43 -4.43 1.58 -23.23
C LYS A 43 -5.40 0.68 -23.99
N SER A 44 -6.13 -0.18 -23.28
CA SER A 44 -7.15 -1.05 -23.89
C SER A 44 -8.30 -0.22 -24.46
N ARG A 45 -8.78 0.79 -23.73
CA ARG A 45 -9.83 1.70 -24.20
C ARG A 45 -9.42 2.49 -25.43
N ILE A 46 -8.19 3.02 -25.47
CA ILE A 46 -7.66 3.71 -26.66
C ILE A 46 -7.67 2.79 -27.89
N LYS A 47 -7.23 1.54 -27.74
CA LYS A 47 -7.28 0.54 -28.83
C LYS A 47 -8.71 0.26 -29.29
N GLU A 48 -9.67 0.17 -28.38
CA GLU A 48 -11.07 0.01 -28.74
C GLU A 48 -11.61 1.22 -29.53
N ILE A 49 -11.24 2.43 -29.12
CA ILE A 49 -11.60 3.66 -29.81
C ILE A 49 -11.01 3.67 -31.22
N ASP A 50 -9.73 3.31 -31.40
CA ASP A 50 -9.10 3.21 -32.72
C ASP A 50 -9.84 2.26 -33.66
N LEU A 51 -10.28 1.10 -33.15
CA LEU A 51 -11.08 0.15 -33.93
C LEU A 51 -12.44 0.73 -34.31
N LYS A 52 -13.09 1.48 -33.41
CA LYS A 52 -14.37 2.14 -33.68
C LYS A 52 -14.23 3.24 -34.73
N ILE A 53 -13.20 4.06 -34.64
CA ILE A 53 -12.87 5.11 -35.62
C ILE A 53 -12.65 4.46 -36.99
N SER A 54 -11.79 3.44 -37.08
CA SER A 54 -11.53 2.74 -38.35
C SER A 54 -12.79 2.14 -38.98
N LYS A 55 -13.72 1.63 -38.15
CA LYS A 55 -15.03 1.16 -38.64
C LYS A 55 -15.90 2.29 -39.16
N LYS A 56 -15.94 3.43 -38.47
CA LYS A 56 -16.70 4.63 -38.88
C LYS A 56 -16.15 5.21 -40.18
N ASP A 57 -14.84 5.31 -40.32
CA ASP A 57 -14.15 5.69 -41.56
C ASP A 57 -14.62 4.88 -42.79
N LEU A 58 -14.77 3.56 -42.63
CA LEU A 58 -15.28 2.69 -43.68
C LEU A 58 -16.76 2.95 -43.99
N GLN A 59 -17.56 3.24 -42.97
CA GLN A 59 -18.98 3.60 -43.13
C GLN A 59 -19.13 4.94 -43.86
N VAL A 60 -18.37 5.96 -43.45
CA VAL A 60 -18.27 7.27 -44.10
C VAL A 60 -17.94 7.09 -45.58
N LYS A 61 -16.88 6.37 -45.91
CA LYS A 61 -16.50 6.09 -47.32
C LYS A 61 -17.62 5.39 -48.08
N SER A 62 -18.29 4.41 -47.48
CA SER A 62 -19.38 3.68 -48.13
C SER A 62 -20.59 4.58 -48.40
N LEU A 63 -21.00 5.40 -47.44
CA LEU A 63 -22.12 6.33 -47.57
C LEU A 63 -21.82 7.42 -48.59
N THR A 64 -20.62 8.01 -48.56
CA THR A 64 -20.19 9.00 -49.55
C THR A 64 -20.29 8.46 -50.98
N VAL A 65 -19.80 7.24 -51.22
CA VAL A 65 -19.92 6.58 -52.53
C VAL A 65 -21.38 6.34 -52.93
N LYS A 66 -22.26 5.97 -51.99
CA LYS A 66 -23.70 5.79 -52.28
C LYS A 66 -24.37 7.12 -52.62
N ILE A 67 -24.10 8.16 -51.84
CA ILE A 67 -24.62 9.51 -52.04
C ILE A 67 -24.21 10.01 -53.42
N ASP A 68 -22.93 9.86 -53.81
CA ASP A 68 -22.45 10.34 -55.10
C ASP A 68 -23.09 9.58 -56.27
N LYS A 69 -23.29 8.26 -56.16
CA LYS A 69 -24.05 7.49 -57.16
C LYS A 69 -25.50 7.95 -57.29
N LEU A 70 -26.16 8.28 -56.18
CA LEU A 70 -27.54 8.78 -56.20
C LEU A 70 -27.61 10.20 -56.80
N LYS A 71 -26.61 11.05 -56.53
CA LYS A 71 -26.47 12.36 -57.21
C LYS A 71 -26.32 12.19 -58.71
N ASP A 72 -25.49 11.26 -59.17
CA ASP A 72 -25.34 10.96 -60.59
C ASP A 72 -26.67 10.49 -61.23
N GLN A 73 -27.43 9.64 -60.52
CA GLN A 73 -28.76 9.20 -60.96
C GLN A 73 -29.78 10.33 -61.00
N LEU A 74 -29.68 11.30 -60.08
CA LEU A 74 -30.54 12.50 -60.04
C LEU A 74 -30.47 13.31 -61.35
N PHE A 75 -29.32 13.32 -62.04
CA PHE A 75 -29.18 14.00 -63.34
C PHE A 75 -29.83 13.23 -64.52
N LEU A 76 -30.18 11.96 -64.33
CA LEU A 76 -30.71 11.09 -65.38
C LEU A 76 -32.23 10.91 -65.33
N VAL A 77 -32.88 11.30 -64.23
CA VAL A 77 -34.34 11.13 -64.06
C VAL A 77 -35.14 12.13 -64.88
N LYS A 78 -36.29 11.69 -65.39
CA LYS A 78 -37.14 12.47 -66.31
C LYS A 78 -38.48 12.90 -65.71
N THR A 79 -38.79 12.46 -64.50
CA THR A 79 -40.07 12.75 -63.83
C THR A 79 -39.83 13.37 -62.47
N ASN A 80 -40.64 14.37 -62.11
CA ASN A 80 -40.54 15.05 -60.82
C ASN A 80 -40.67 14.08 -59.64
N LYS A 81 -41.55 13.07 -59.75
CA LYS A 81 -41.72 12.06 -58.71
C LYS A 81 -40.45 11.24 -58.45
N GLN A 82 -39.67 10.91 -59.49
CA GLN A 82 -38.38 10.23 -59.33
C GLN A 82 -37.31 11.14 -58.75
N TYR A 83 -37.32 12.42 -59.14
CA TYR A 83 -36.43 13.43 -58.58
C TYR A 83 -36.65 13.60 -57.07
N ASP A 84 -37.91 13.80 -56.65
CA ASP A 84 -38.27 14.00 -55.25
C ASP A 84 -37.87 12.78 -54.40
N ALA A 85 -38.12 11.57 -54.90
CA ALA A 85 -37.75 10.33 -54.20
C ALA A 85 -36.23 10.18 -54.02
N LEU A 86 -35.43 10.45 -55.07
CA LEU A 86 -33.97 10.40 -54.98
C LEU A 86 -33.41 11.50 -54.09
N SER A 87 -33.99 12.71 -54.13
CA SER A 87 -33.56 13.81 -53.27
C SER A 87 -33.78 13.47 -51.79
N GLN A 88 -34.95 12.92 -51.43
CA GLN A 88 -35.24 12.48 -50.06
C GLN A 88 -34.27 11.39 -49.58
N GLU A 89 -33.95 10.41 -50.43
CA GLU A 89 -32.97 9.37 -50.10
C GLU A 89 -31.57 9.96 -49.88
N ILE A 90 -31.15 10.90 -50.74
CA ILE A 90 -29.85 11.59 -50.59
C ILE A 90 -29.80 12.36 -49.26
N ASP A 91 -30.86 13.08 -48.92
CA ASP A 91 -30.91 13.87 -47.70
C ASP A 91 -30.90 12.96 -46.45
N TYR A 92 -31.62 11.84 -46.48
CA TYR A 92 -31.55 10.81 -45.44
C TYR A 92 -30.12 10.26 -45.24
N LEU A 93 -29.43 9.91 -46.33
CA LEU A 93 -28.06 9.39 -46.24
C LEU A 93 -27.05 10.45 -45.78
N LYS A 94 -27.27 11.73 -46.10
CA LYS A 94 -26.44 12.83 -45.58
C LYS A 94 -26.64 13.02 -44.08
N GLU A 95 -27.87 12.90 -43.59
CA GLU A 95 -28.13 12.92 -42.15
C GLU A 95 -27.45 11.75 -41.45
N GLU A 96 -27.52 10.54 -42.02
CA GLU A 96 -26.81 9.37 -41.50
C GLU A 96 -25.28 9.58 -41.48
N LEU A 97 -24.73 10.15 -42.56
CA LEU A 97 -23.30 10.49 -42.65
C LEU A 97 -22.89 11.47 -41.56
N ASN A 98 -23.62 12.59 -41.42
CA ASN A 98 -23.34 13.61 -40.42
C ASN A 98 -23.39 13.03 -38.99
N ASN A 99 -24.38 12.16 -38.71
CA ASN A 99 -24.44 11.48 -37.41
C ASN A 99 -23.20 10.60 -37.17
N ILE A 100 -22.71 9.88 -38.18
CA ILE A 100 -21.50 9.05 -38.04
C ILE A 100 -20.27 9.91 -37.77
N GLU A 101 -20.10 11.00 -38.51
CA GLU A 101 -19.00 11.96 -38.38
C GLU A 101 -19.00 12.64 -37.00
N LEU A 102 -20.17 13.04 -36.49
CA LEU A 102 -20.30 13.59 -35.14
C LEU A 102 -19.84 12.59 -34.07
N ASN A 103 -20.29 11.35 -34.16
CA ASN A 103 -19.86 10.29 -33.25
C ASN A 103 -18.37 9.94 -33.40
N GLU A 104 -17.77 10.14 -34.58
CA GLU A 104 -16.34 9.95 -34.78
C GLU A 104 -15.53 11.05 -34.08
N LEU A 105 -16.01 12.29 -34.16
CA LEU A 105 -15.42 13.43 -33.47
C LEU A 105 -15.45 13.25 -31.93
N GLU A 106 -16.58 12.79 -31.38
CA GLU A 106 -16.69 12.45 -29.94
C GLU A 106 -15.67 11.38 -29.51
N LEU A 107 -15.44 10.36 -30.35
CA LEU A 107 -14.45 9.32 -30.08
C LEU A 107 -13.02 9.85 -30.13
N LEU A 108 -12.72 10.78 -31.04
CA LEU A 108 -11.41 11.44 -31.12
C LEU A 108 -11.15 12.29 -29.87
N GLU A 109 -12.14 13.06 -29.40
CA GLU A 109 -12.03 13.84 -28.17
C GLU A 109 -11.82 12.95 -26.93
N GLU A 110 -12.55 11.82 -26.85
CA GLU A 110 -12.34 10.82 -25.79
C GLU A 110 -10.90 10.26 -25.84
N LYS A 111 -10.40 9.93 -27.03
CA LYS A 111 -9.05 9.39 -27.22
C LYS A 111 -7.97 10.40 -26.82
N ASP A 112 -8.10 11.66 -27.20
CA ASP A 112 -7.13 12.70 -26.87
C ASP A 112 -7.06 12.93 -25.36
N THR A 113 -8.23 12.97 -24.70
CA THR A 113 -8.31 13.05 -23.23
C THR A 113 -7.62 11.87 -22.57
N LEU A 114 -7.96 10.64 -22.99
CA LEU A 114 -7.35 9.43 -22.44
C LEU A 114 -5.84 9.35 -22.69
N SER A 115 -5.37 9.85 -23.82
CA SER A 115 -3.94 9.86 -24.16
C SER A 115 -3.16 10.83 -23.28
N SER A 116 -3.71 12.02 -23.01
CA SER A 116 -3.10 12.98 -22.09
C SER A 116 -3.09 12.44 -20.66
N GLU A 117 -4.18 11.82 -20.19
CA GLU A 117 -4.24 11.21 -18.87
C GLU A 117 -3.27 10.03 -18.75
N LEU A 118 -3.11 9.24 -19.82
CA LEU A 118 -2.18 8.12 -19.87
C LEU A 118 -0.73 8.60 -19.68
N GLU A 119 -0.32 9.65 -20.38
CA GLU A 119 1.03 10.22 -20.26
C GLU A 119 1.31 10.70 -18.82
N GLU A 120 0.35 11.40 -18.19
CA GLU A 120 0.47 11.81 -16.79
C GLU A 120 0.62 10.60 -15.85
N ARG A 121 -0.18 9.55 -16.07
CA ARG A 121 -0.15 8.34 -15.25
C ARG A 121 1.15 7.55 -15.44
N GLU A 122 1.67 7.45 -16.65
CA GLU A 122 2.95 6.80 -16.94
C GLU A 122 4.12 7.53 -16.26
N ASN A 123 4.14 8.87 -16.29
CA ASN A 123 5.14 9.67 -15.57
C ASN A 123 5.05 9.47 -14.05
N ASN A 124 3.84 9.44 -13.50
CA ASN A 124 3.63 9.14 -12.07
C ASN A 124 4.10 7.72 -11.71
N LEU A 125 3.87 6.75 -12.60
CA LEU A 125 4.30 5.38 -12.39
C LEU A 125 5.83 5.27 -12.34
N GLU A 126 6.54 5.98 -13.21
CA GLU A 126 8.00 6.01 -13.20
C GLU A 126 8.54 6.52 -11.85
N SER A 127 8.05 7.68 -11.39
CA SER A 127 8.44 8.24 -10.09
C SER A 127 8.13 7.31 -8.93
N LEU A 128 6.96 6.67 -8.95
CA LEU A 128 6.52 5.75 -7.91
C LEU A 128 7.37 4.48 -7.88
N THR A 129 7.70 3.94 -9.05
CA THR A 129 8.55 2.76 -9.22
C THR A 129 9.95 3.03 -8.66
N GLU A 130 10.51 4.21 -8.93
CA GLU A 130 11.82 4.60 -8.38
C GLU A 130 11.82 4.72 -6.84
N ASP A 131 10.80 5.36 -6.25
CA ASP A 131 10.70 5.49 -4.79
C ASP A 131 10.52 4.11 -4.14
N LEU A 132 9.64 3.27 -4.70
CA LEU A 132 9.43 1.91 -4.24
C LEU A 132 10.73 1.09 -4.28
N HIS A 133 11.48 1.17 -5.38
CA HIS A 133 12.77 0.48 -5.51
C HIS A 133 13.77 0.93 -4.43
N LYS A 134 13.91 2.24 -4.21
CA LYS A 134 14.81 2.80 -3.18
C LYS A 134 14.42 2.31 -1.78
N ARG A 135 13.13 2.36 -1.44
CA ARG A 135 12.64 1.94 -0.12
C ARG A 135 12.75 0.43 0.08
N LYS A 136 12.48 -0.36 -0.95
CA LYS A 136 12.63 -1.81 -0.92
C LYS A 136 14.09 -2.21 -0.71
N SER A 137 15.02 -1.59 -1.44
CA SER A 137 16.45 -1.83 -1.27
C SER A 137 16.94 -1.45 0.13
N ASN A 138 16.49 -0.31 0.66
CA ASN A 138 16.80 0.07 2.04
C ASN A 138 16.24 -0.93 3.07
N LEU A 139 15.00 -1.37 2.88
CA LEU A 139 14.37 -2.38 3.72
C LEU A 139 15.14 -3.70 3.68
N GLU A 140 15.54 -4.17 2.49
CA GLU A 140 16.32 -5.38 2.31
C GLU A 140 17.68 -5.29 3.04
N SER A 141 18.39 -4.16 2.93
CA SER A 141 19.65 -3.91 3.67
C SER A 141 19.45 -3.99 5.18
N LEU A 142 18.43 -3.31 5.72
CA LEU A 142 18.14 -3.31 7.17
C LEU A 142 17.76 -4.71 7.67
N ILE A 143 17.01 -5.48 6.88
CA ILE A 143 16.69 -6.87 7.22
C ILE A 143 17.95 -7.72 7.20
N GLU A 144 18.79 -7.60 6.17
CA GLU A 144 20.03 -8.38 6.05
C GLU A 144 20.98 -8.11 7.23
N GLU A 145 21.24 -6.83 7.52
CA GLU A 145 22.09 -6.38 8.63
C GLU A 145 21.61 -6.87 10.01
N SER A 146 20.29 -6.98 10.19
CA SER A 146 19.69 -7.35 11.48
C SER A 146 19.31 -8.83 11.60
N SER A 147 19.27 -9.58 10.50
CA SER A 147 18.71 -10.94 10.45
C SER A 147 19.46 -11.94 11.34
N GLU A 148 20.78 -12.00 11.22
CA GLU A 148 21.62 -12.91 11.99
C GLU A 148 21.58 -12.57 13.49
N LYS A 149 21.68 -11.27 13.81
CA LYS A 149 21.58 -10.78 15.18
C LYS A 149 20.22 -11.12 15.80
N LYS A 150 19.13 -10.89 15.07
CA LYS A 150 17.77 -11.22 15.50
C LYS A 150 17.62 -12.71 15.79
N LYS A 151 18.06 -13.58 14.87
CA LYS A 151 17.99 -15.04 15.04
C LYS A 151 18.75 -15.53 16.28
N ASN A 152 19.93 -14.95 16.53
CA ASN A 152 20.72 -15.28 17.71
C ASN A 152 20.01 -14.84 19.00
N LEU A 153 19.46 -13.62 19.04
CA LEU A 153 18.69 -13.12 20.17
C LEU A 153 17.40 -13.90 20.42
N GLU A 154 16.69 -14.34 19.37
CA GLU A 154 15.51 -15.20 19.51
C GLU A 154 15.86 -16.57 20.12
N THR A 155 17.01 -17.11 19.76
CA THR A 155 17.54 -18.36 20.32
C THR A 155 17.90 -18.17 21.80
N GLU A 156 18.65 -17.12 22.13
CA GLU A 156 18.99 -16.76 23.51
C GLU A 156 17.75 -16.54 24.36
N ARG A 157 16.74 -15.82 23.84
CA ARG A 157 15.44 -15.63 24.48
C ARG A 157 14.78 -16.97 24.80
N SER A 158 14.73 -17.88 23.82
CA SER A 158 14.12 -19.21 23.97
C SER A 158 14.78 -20.00 25.10
N ASP A 159 16.11 -19.96 25.19
CA ASP A 159 16.84 -20.67 26.23
C ASP A 159 16.59 -20.07 27.62
N ILE A 160 16.55 -18.74 27.76
CA ILE A 160 16.20 -18.08 29.03
C ILE A 160 14.75 -18.39 29.45
N VAL A 161 13.81 -18.41 28.50
CA VAL A 161 12.39 -18.64 28.77
C VAL A 161 12.13 -20.07 29.25
N LYS A 162 12.90 -21.07 28.80
CA LYS A 162 12.79 -22.47 29.27
C LYS A 162 13.06 -22.62 30.76
N GLU A 163 13.85 -21.72 31.35
CA GLU A 163 14.16 -21.73 32.78
C GLU A 163 13.07 -21.06 33.65
N LEU A 164 12.07 -20.44 33.01
CA LEU A 164 11.01 -19.68 33.69
C LEU A 164 9.66 -20.40 33.59
N SER A 165 8.82 -20.25 34.62
CA SER A 165 7.44 -20.75 34.56
C SER A 165 6.59 -19.92 33.57
N ALA A 166 5.64 -20.58 32.90
CA ALA A 166 4.74 -19.93 31.93
C ALA A 166 3.99 -18.73 32.52
N THR A 167 3.59 -18.79 33.80
CA THR A 167 2.92 -17.69 34.51
C THR A 167 3.81 -16.46 34.65
N VAL A 168 5.11 -16.66 34.93
CA VAL A 168 6.08 -15.56 35.07
C VAL A 168 6.32 -14.91 33.70
N VAL A 169 6.51 -15.73 32.66
CA VAL A 169 6.73 -15.25 31.28
C VAL A 169 5.54 -14.45 30.79
N SER A 170 4.31 -14.97 30.95
CA SER A 170 3.09 -14.26 30.54
C SER A 170 2.91 -12.92 31.26
N LYS A 171 3.20 -12.86 32.57
CA LYS A 171 3.15 -11.59 33.32
C LYS A 171 4.22 -10.62 32.82
N TYR A 172 5.43 -11.12 32.54
CA TYR A 172 6.53 -10.33 32.01
C TYR A 172 6.19 -9.73 30.65
N ASP A 173 5.74 -10.55 29.68
CA ASP A 173 5.42 -10.08 28.31
C ASP A 173 4.35 -8.99 28.34
N ARG A 174 3.31 -9.17 29.15
CA ARG A 174 2.24 -8.17 29.33
C ARG A 174 2.77 -6.85 29.88
N VAL A 175 3.67 -6.89 30.86
CA VAL A 175 4.25 -5.68 31.44
C VAL A 175 5.22 -5.03 30.46
N PHE A 176 6.07 -5.80 29.77
CA PHE A 176 7.02 -5.33 28.78
C PHE A 176 6.31 -4.54 27.68
N ALA A 177 5.24 -5.10 27.11
CA ALA A 177 4.42 -4.44 26.11
C ALA A 177 3.74 -3.17 26.64
N ALA A 178 3.14 -3.21 27.84
CA ALA A 178 2.42 -2.08 28.41
C ALA A 178 3.33 -0.93 28.89
N ARG A 179 4.64 -1.17 29.00
CA ARG A 179 5.60 -0.27 29.66
C ARG A 179 6.82 0.04 28.78
N GLN A 180 6.63 0.01 27.46
CA GLN A 180 7.64 0.42 26.47
C GLN A 180 8.97 -0.32 26.66
N GLY A 181 8.91 -1.64 26.77
CA GLY A 181 10.11 -2.48 26.85
C GLY A 181 10.80 -2.55 28.22
N MET A 182 10.17 -2.01 29.27
CA MET A 182 10.73 -2.04 30.63
C MET A 182 9.82 -2.81 31.58
N ALA A 183 10.09 -4.10 31.77
CA ALA A 183 9.32 -4.99 32.65
C ALA A 183 9.99 -5.28 34.01
N VAL A 184 11.32 -5.13 34.09
CA VAL A 184 12.16 -5.44 35.24
C VAL A 184 12.98 -4.20 35.57
N VAL A 185 12.86 -3.70 36.79
CA VAL A 185 13.55 -2.49 37.25
C VAL A 185 14.11 -2.68 38.65
N GLU A 186 15.19 -1.98 38.96
CA GLU A 186 15.71 -1.93 40.32
C GLU A 186 14.81 -1.10 41.24
N THR A 187 14.95 -1.32 42.54
CA THR A 187 14.43 -0.40 43.55
C THR A 187 15.41 0.74 43.80
N LEU A 188 14.91 1.98 43.82
CA LEU A 188 15.64 3.16 44.26
C LEU A 188 15.33 3.41 45.74
N GLY A 189 16.11 2.80 46.62
CA GLY A 189 15.82 2.80 48.06
C GLY A 189 14.51 2.07 48.37
N THR A 190 13.49 2.80 48.84
CA THR A 190 12.14 2.26 49.08
C THR A 190 11.16 2.54 47.95
N SER A 191 11.63 2.99 46.78
CA SER A 191 10.78 3.35 45.65
C SER A 191 11.02 2.45 44.44
N CYS A 192 9.99 2.27 43.62
CA CYS A 192 10.09 1.57 42.34
C CYS A 192 10.91 2.40 41.35
N GLY A 193 12.00 1.85 40.80
CA GLY A 193 12.85 2.56 39.83
C GLY A 193 12.18 2.83 38.48
N GLY A 194 11.01 2.24 38.21
CA GLY A 194 10.29 2.45 36.94
C GLY A 194 9.16 3.49 37.00
N CYS A 195 8.49 3.67 38.14
CA CYS A 195 7.37 4.63 38.26
C CYS A 195 7.44 5.53 39.50
N GLY A 196 8.48 5.40 40.32
CA GLY A 196 8.72 6.25 41.48
C GLY A 196 7.83 6.00 42.70
N SER A 197 6.84 5.11 42.62
CA SER A 197 5.94 4.82 43.74
C SER A 197 6.68 4.13 44.89
N ILE A 198 6.27 4.42 46.13
CA ILE A 198 6.79 3.77 47.32
C ILE A 198 6.42 2.28 47.29
N VAL A 199 7.41 1.42 47.55
CA VAL A 199 7.26 -0.02 47.67
C VAL A 199 7.11 -0.37 49.15
N PRO A 200 6.11 -1.17 49.54
CA PRO A 200 5.89 -1.54 50.94
C PRO A 200 7.15 -2.13 51.60
N PRO A 201 7.45 -1.78 52.88
CA PRO A 201 8.64 -2.26 53.58
C PRO A 201 8.79 -3.78 53.61
N GLN A 202 7.67 -4.50 53.71
CA GLN A 202 7.64 -5.96 53.64
C GLN A 202 8.20 -6.48 52.31
N LYS A 203 7.75 -5.94 51.17
CA LYS A 203 8.28 -6.31 49.86
C LYS A 203 9.75 -5.93 49.68
N ILE A 204 10.19 -4.81 50.26
CA ILE A 204 11.62 -4.45 50.27
C ILE A 204 12.44 -5.47 51.06
N ALA A 205 11.94 -5.96 52.20
CA ALA A 205 12.61 -7.00 52.96
C ALA A 205 12.69 -8.33 52.18
N GLU A 206 11.60 -8.73 51.52
CA GLU A 206 11.53 -9.92 50.66
C GLU A 206 12.48 -9.81 49.45
N LEU A 207 12.55 -8.63 48.82
CA LEU A 207 13.47 -8.34 47.72
C LEU A 207 14.94 -8.43 48.14
N LYS A 208 15.29 -7.95 49.34
CA LYS A 208 16.65 -8.07 49.90
C LYS A 208 17.03 -9.51 50.22
N GLN A 209 16.05 -10.34 50.59
CA GLN A 209 16.26 -11.76 50.87
C GLN A 209 16.35 -12.62 49.60
N GLY A 210 15.81 -12.13 48.47
CA GLY A 210 15.85 -12.84 47.19
C GLY A 210 15.00 -14.13 47.15
N THR A 211 14.10 -14.31 48.11
CA THR A 211 13.30 -15.54 48.29
C THR A 211 12.08 -15.62 47.38
N THR A 212 11.55 -14.49 46.91
CA THR A 212 10.33 -14.43 46.08
C THR A 212 10.40 -13.35 45.01
N LEU A 213 9.73 -13.59 43.88
CA LEU A 213 9.58 -12.60 42.82
C LEU A 213 8.54 -11.56 43.21
N GLN A 214 8.97 -10.31 43.37
CA GLN A 214 8.09 -9.20 43.73
C GLN A 214 7.84 -8.27 42.55
N SER A 215 6.65 -7.67 42.51
CA SER A 215 6.27 -6.64 41.54
C SER A 215 5.73 -5.39 42.22
N CYS A 216 5.91 -4.25 41.57
CA CYS A 216 5.32 -2.98 41.98
C CYS A 216 3.79 -3.04 41.90
N ASP A 217 3.09 -2.61 42.95
CA ASP A 217 1.61 -2.62 43.00
C ASP A 217 0.96 -1.58 42.09
N VAL A 218 1.73 -0.57 41.66
CA VAL A 218 1.23 0.52 40.80
C VAL A 218 1.48 0.22 39.33
N CYS A 219 2.72 -0.08 38.94
CA CYS A 219 3.08 -0.24 37.53
C CYS A 219 3.23 -1.71 37.08
N ASN A 220 3.12 -2.68 37.99
CA ASN A 220 3.29 -4.12 37.77
C ASN A 220 4.68 -4.60 37.31
N ARG A 221 5.66 -3.70 37.18
CA ARG A 221 7.06 -4.08 36.88
C ARG A 221 7.62 -4.99 37.98
N PHE A 222 8.37 -6.00 37.56
CA PHE A 222 9.18 -6.82 38.45
C PHE A 222 10.26 -5.95 39.07
N LEU A 223 10.48 -6.15 40.37
CA LEU A 223 11.45 -5.42 41.13
C LEU A 223 12.63 -6.36 41.45
N TYR A 224 13.84 -5.82 41.43
CA TYR A 224 15.00 -6.46 42.03
C TYR A 224 15.74 -5.48 42.93
N TRP A 225 16.37 -6.01 43.98
CA TRP A 225 17.25 -5.22 44.82
C TRP A 225 18.62 -5.15 44.15
N PRO A 226 19.19 -3.95 43.90
CA PRO A 226 20.49 -3.85 43.26
C PRO A 226 21.57 -4.46 44.16
N ALA A 227 22.47 -5.24 43.56
CA ALA A 227 23.70 -5.63 44.24
C ALA A 227 24.47 -4.36 44.60
N LYS A 228 25.10 -4.30 45.78
CA LYS A 228 25.93 -3.16 46.17
C LYS A 228 26.93 -2.88 45.04
N LYS A 229 26.81 -1.73 44.40
CA LYS A 229 27.91 -1.13 43.65
C LYS A 229 28.83 -0.52 44.71
N ASP A 230 29.96 -1.15 44.95
CA ASP A 230 31.08 -0.52 45.65
C ASP A 230 31.64 0.64 44.80
#